data_AF-A0A1H5RVQ0-F1
#
_entry.id   AF-A0A1H5RVQ0-F1
#
_cell.length_a   1.000
_cell.length_b   1.000
_cell.length_c   1.000
_cell.angle_alpha   90.00
_cell.angle_beta   90.00
_cell.angle_gamma   90.00
#
_symmetry.space_group_name_H-M   'P 1'
#
loop_
_entity.id
_entity.type
_entity.pdbx_description
1 polymer ?
#
loop_
_entity_poly.entity_id
_entity_poly.type
_entity_poly.pdbx_seq_one_letter_code
_entity_poly.pdbx_strand_id
1 'polypeptide(L)'
;MDKYDFTIKILDDLIRRLKGKSKEKKVVTFDSFVEDKKSKEETKNSRKVVITERDILNYKDVVLHIPKNSIITPLALDCAKSKGIKIIKGD
;
A
#
# COMPACT_ATOMS: atom_id res chain seq x y z
N MET A 1 -23.91 22.23 39.02
CA MET A 1 -23.00 21.30 38.32
C MET A 1 -21.68 22.03 38.24
N ASP A 2 -20.74 21.67 39.11
CA ASP A 2 -19.51 22.45 39.23
C ASP A 2 -18.58 22.18 38.05
N LYS A 3 -17.77 23.19 37.69
CA LYS A 3 -16.79 23.08 36.59
C LYS A 3 -15.86 21.88 36.79
N TYR A 4 -15.55 21.58 38.05
CA TYR A 4 -14.76 20.42 38.45
C TYR A 4 -15.47 19.11 38.11
N ASP A 5 -16.76 18.96 38.41
CA ASP A 5 -17.54 17.75 38.08
C ASP A 5 -17.58 17.46 36.58
N PHE A 6 -17.72 18.51 35.77
CA PHE A 6 -17.71 18.38 34.32
C PHE A 6 -16.35 17.92 33.80
N THR A 7 -15.28 18.46 34.38
CA THR A 7 -13.90 18.12 34.00
C THR A 7 -13.57 16.67 34.38
N ILE A 8 -13.97 16.23 35.57
CA ILE A 8 -13.80 14.83 36.02
C ILE A 8 -14.55 13.86 35.09
N LYS A 9 -15.78 14.19 34.69
CA LYS A 9 -16.56 13.36 33.75
C LYS A 9 -15.89 13.22 32.38
N ILE A 10 -15.28 14.29 31.88
CA ILE A 10 -14.52 14.24 30.61
C ILE A 10 -13.27 13.36 30.78
N LEU A 11 -12.51 13.54 31.87
CA LEU A 11 -11.33 12.75 32.18
C LEU A 11 -11.66 11.25 32.25
N ASP A 12 -12.74 10.88 32.94
CA ASP A 12 -13.19 9.49 33.05
C ASP A 12 -13.57 8.90 31.69
N ASP A 13 -14.26 9.66 30.84
CA ASP A 13 -14.61 9.20 29.49
C ASP A 13 -13.36 8.98 28.62
N LEU A 14 -12.37 9.88 28.72
CA LEU A 14 -11.09 9.75 28.02
C LEU A 14 -10.31 8.53 28.50
N ILE A 15 -10.22 8.31 29.81
CA ILE A 15 -9.53 7.15 30.40
C ILE A 15 -10.20 5.84 29.98
N ARG A 16 -11.54 5.81 29.96
CA ARG A 16 -12.32 4.64 29.51
C ARG A 16 -12.04 4.30 28.04
N ARG A 17 -11.99 5.32 27.17
CA ARG A 17 -11.65 5.14 25.74
C ARG A 17 -10.21 4.65 25.55
N LEU A 18 -9.29 5.05 26.42
CA LEU A 18 -7.90 4.59 26.39
C LEU A 18 -7.78 3.12 26.82
N LYS A 19 -8.42 2.74 27.93
CA LYS A 19 -8.39 1.38 28.48
C LYS A 19 -9.03 0.34 27.54
N GLY A 20 -10.06 0.72 26.78
CA GLY A 20 -10.75 -0.18 25.84
C GLY A 20 -9.97 -0.55 24.56
N LYS A 21 -8.78 0.01 24.32
CA LYS A 21 -7.98 -0.25 23.10
C LYS A 21 -6.86 -1.27 23.26
N SER A 22 -6.72 -1.91 24.43
CA SER A 22 -5.80 -3.04 24.61
C SER A 22 -6.47 -4.38 24.27
N LYS A 23 -7.06 -4.49 23.07
CA LYS A 23 -7.14 -5.82 22.44
C LYS A 23 -5.79 -6.03 21.79
N GLU A 24 -5.12 -7.13 22.13
CA GLU A 24 -3.87 -7.57 21.52
C GLU A 24 -3.91 -7.33 20.01
N LYS A 25 -3.26 -6.24 19.57
CA LYS A 25 -2.84 -6.16 18.20
C LYS A 25 -1.72 -7.18 18.12
N LYS A 26 -1.96 -8.32 17.48
CA LYS A 26 -0.87 -9.15 16.97
C LYS A 26 0.06 -8.19 16.24
N VAL A 27 1.21 -7.93 16.84
CA VAL A 27 2.28 -7.17 16.21
C VAL A 27 2.76 -8.09 15.10
N VAL A 28 2.20 -7.93 13.91
CA VAL A 28 2.86 -8.38 12.69
C VAL A 28 4.06 -7.46 12.56
N THR A 29 5.20 -7.91 13.08
CA THR A 29 6.50 -7.29 12.81
C THR A 29 6.69 -7.26 11.30
N PHE A 30 7.33 -6.21 10.78
CA PHE A 30 7.60 -6.07 9.34
C PHE A 30 8.37 -7.25 8.77
N ASP A 31 9.11 -8.00 9.61
CA ASP A 31 9.78 -9.25 9.22
C ASP A 31 8.81 -10.34 8.74
N SER A 32 7.55 -10.35 9.21
CA SER A 32 6.53 -11.32 8.74
C SER A 32 5.98 -11.01 7.34
N PHE A 33 6.30 -9.86 6.75
CA PHE A 33 5.93 -9.51 5.37
C PHE A 33 7.07 -9.80 4.37
N VAL A 34 8.24 -10.24 4.83
CA VAL A 34 9.42 -10.44 3.96
C VAL A 34 9.48 -11.86 3.38
N GLU A 35 8.70 -12.82 3.90
CA GLU A 35 8.85 -14.24 3.50
C GLU A 35 7.92 -14.75 2.39
N ASP A 36 7.10 -13.92 1.74
CA ASP A 36 6.30 -14.34 0.57
C ASP A 36 6.77 -13.69 -0.76
N LYS A 37 8.09 -13.50 -0.91
CA LYS A 37 8.70 -13.26 -2.23
C LYS A 37 9.20 -14.54 -2.89
N LYS A 38 8.38 -15.59 -2.86
CA LYS A 38 8.55 -16.73 -3.77
C LYS A 38 7.20 -17.12 -4.37
N SER A 39 7.12 -16.85 -5.67
CA SER A 39 6.30 -17.60 -6.63
C SER A 39 4.83 -17.75 -6.30
N LYS A 40 4.03 -16.73 -6.65
CA LYS A 40 2.69 -16.96 -7.19
C LYS A 40 2.50 -16.15 -8.46
N GLU A 41 2.93 -16.79 -9.55
CA GLU A 41 2.09 -16.88 -10.74
C GLU A 41 0.66 -17.24 -10.32
N GLU A 42 -0.31 -16.78 -11.10
CA GLU A 42 -1.75 -17.03 -10.98
C GLU A 42 -2.57 -16.02 -10.15
N THR A 43 -3.19 -15.09 -10.88
CA THR A 43 -4.63 -15.26 -11.15
C THR A 43 -5.04 -14.47 -12.38
N LYS A 44 -5.51 -15.20 -13.39
CA LYS A 44 -6.22 -14.70 -14.56
C LYS A 44 -7.49 -13.98 -14.11
N ASN A 45 -7.37 -12.72 -13.71
CA ASN A 45 -8.47 -11.78 -13.73
C ASN A 45 -8.18 -10.84 -14.89
N SER A 46 -9.02 -10.85 -15.92
CA SER A 46 -8.98 -9.98 -17.10
C SER A 46 -9.27 -8.51 -16.76
N ARG A 47 -8.79 -8.04 -15.61
CA ARG A 47 -8.87 -6.64 -15.21
C ARG A 47 -7.76 -5.90 -15.91
N LYS A 48 -8.13 -4.90 -16.70
CA LYS A 48 -7.17 -3.95 -17.29
C LYS A 48 -6.34 -3.36 -16.16
N VAL A 49 -5.03 -3.60 -16.19
CA VAL A 49 -4.08 -3.03 -15.24
C VAL A 49 -3.64 -1.68 -15.78
N VAL A 50 -3.79 -0.62 -14.98
CA VAL A 50 -3.30 0.72 -15.32
C VAL A 50 -1.99 0.97 -14.59
N ILE A 51 -0.95 1.27 -15.34
CA ILE A 51 0.37 1.59 -14.82
C ILE A 51 0.49 3.11 -14.68
N THR A 52 0.72 3.55 -13.46
CA THR A 52 0.84 4.96 -13.06
C THR A 52 2.29 5.34 -12.79
N GLU A 53 2.55 6.65 -12.69
CA GLU A 53 3.86 7.19 -12.32
C GLU A 53 4.39 6.56 -11.03
N ARG A 54 3.52 6.43 -10.01
CA ARG A 54 3.90 5.90 -8.70
C ARG A 54 4.41 4.46 -8.79
N ASP A 55 3.82 3.65 -9.68
CA ASP A 55 4.23 2.27 -9.87
C ASP A 55 5.66 2.20 -10.41
N ILE A 56 6.01 3.10 -11.34
CA ILE A 56 7.35 3.19 -11.93
C ILE A 56 8.35 3.84 -10.98
N LEU A 57 7.91 4.79 -10.16
CA LEU A 57 8.74 5.42 -9.13
C LEU A 57 9.17 4.39 -8.06
N ASN A 58 8.27 3.48 -7.71
CA ASN A 58 8.55 2.40 -6.76
C ASN A 58 9.25 1.18 -7.40
N TYR A 59 9.28 1.12 -8.74
CA TYR A 59 9.95 0.04 -9.46
C TYR A 59 11.47 0.17 -9.37
N LYS A 60 12.13 -0.96 -9.04
CA LYS A 60 13.58 -1.04 -8.82
C LYS A 60 14.34 -1.67 -9.99
N ASP A 61 13.68 -2.50 -10.79
CA ASP A 61 14.31 -3.20 -11.89
C ASP A 61 14.37 -2.33 -13.16
N VAL A 62 15.32 -2.66 -14.03
CA VAL A 62 15.54 -1.94 -15.30
C VAL A 62 14.52 -2.34 -16.37
N VAL A 63 13.85 -3.49 -16.22
CA VAL A 63 12.93 -4.03 -17.22
C VAL A 63 11.57 -4.28 -16.60
N LEU A 64 10.54 -3.60 -17.11
CA LEU A 64 9.16 -3.74 -16.66
C LEU A 64 8.37 -4.57 -17.68
N HIS A 65 7.98 -5.78 -17.28
CA HIS A 65 7.12 -6.66 -18.07
C HIS A 65 5.65 -6.37 -17.78
N ILE A 66 4.88 -6.07 -18.82
CA ILE A 66 3.48 -5.67 -18.67
C ILE A 66 2.60 -6.50 -19.61
N PRO A 67 1.45 -7.03 -19.15
CA PRO A 67 0.53 -7.76 -20.01
C PRO A 67 -0.04 -6.88 -21.13
N LYS A 68 -0.40 -7.46 -22.27
CA LYS A 68 -0.95 -6.74 -23.44
C LYS A 68 -2.17 -5.87 -23.15
N ASN A 69 -3.01 -6.33 -22.22
CA ASN A 69 -4.25 -5.67 -21.83
C ASN A 69 -4.06 -4.54 -20.81
N SER A 70 -2.83 -4.09 -20.63
CA SER A 70 -2.48 -2.98 -19.73
C SER A 70 -2.52 -1.63 -20.44
N ILE A 71 -2.79 -0.59 -19.66
CA ILE A 71 -2.72 0.79 -20.11
C ILE A 71 -1.60 1.46 -19.32
N ILE A 72 -0.68 2.09 -20.03
CA ILE A 72 0.36 2.93 -19.44
C ILE A 72 -0.09 4.38 -19.57
N THR A 73 -0.10 5.10 -18.46
CA THR A 73 -0.37 6.53 -18.48
C THR A 73 0.79 7.31 -19.12
N PRO A 74 0.56 8.45 -19.79
CA PRO A 74 1.63 9.25 -20.39
C PRO A 74 2.73 9.64 -19.39
N LEU A 75 2.34 10.07 -18.18
CA LEU A 75 3.30 10.38 -17.11
C LEU A 75 4.16 9.18 -16.73
N ALA A 76 3.56 7.99 -16.65
CA ALA A 76 4.29 6.77 -16.38
C ALA A 76 5.33 6.49 -17.50
N LEU A 77 4.96 6.68 -18.76
CA LEU A 77 5.89 6.49 -19.89
C LEU A 77 7.10 7.44 -19.81
N ASP A 78 6.85 8.70 -19.46
CA ASP A 78 7.92 9.70 -19.33
C ASP A 78 8.83 9.37 -18.15
N CYS A 79 8.26 9.01 -17.00
CA CYS A 79 9.05 8.57 -15.85
C CYS A 79 9.87 7.30 -16.16
N ALA A 80 9.34 6.33 -16.90
CA ALA A 80 10.11 5.16 -17.32
C ALA A 80 11.33 5.57 -18.15
N LYS A 81 11.17 6.50 -19.10
CA LYS A 81 12.29 7.02 -19.91
C LYS A 81 13.32 7.73 -19.05
N SER A 82 12.90 8.62 -18.15
CA SER A 82 13.79 9.36 -17.26
C SER A 82 14.58 8.45 -16.31
N LYS A 83 13.98 7.37 -15.84
CA LYS A 83 14.62 6.37 -14.97
C LYS A 83 15.43 5.31 -15.73
N GLY A 84 15.35 5.28 -17.06
CA GLY A 84 16.00 4.25 -17.88
C GLY A 84 15.34 2.87 -17.82
N ILE A 85 14.05 2.79 -17.46
CA ILE A 85 13.30 1.54 -17.41
C ILE A 85 12.79 1.17 -18.81
N LYS A 86 13.13 -0.03 -19.27
CA LYS A 86 12.65 -0.60 -20.53
C LYS A 86 11.34 -1.33 -20.32
N ILE A 87 10.30 -0.88 -21.01
CA ILE A 87 8.97 -1.51 -20.94
C ILE A 87 8.86 -2.57 -22.03
N ILE A 88 8.51 -3.80 -21.65
CA ILE A 88 8.25 -4.92 -22.57
C ILE A 88 6.78 -5.35 -22.41
N LYS A 89 6.01 -5.24 -23.49
CA LYS A 89 4.63 -5.74 -23.54
C LYS A 89 4.65 -7.22 -23.88
N GLY A 90 4.02 -8.05 -23.05
CA GLY A 90 3.78 -9.46 -23.34
C GLY A 90 2.75 -9.63 -24.46
N ASP A 91 2.81 -10.76 -25.15
CA ASP A 91 1.91 -11.13 -26.26
C ASP A 91 0.47 -11.46 -25.86
#